data_AF-A0A7C5DY07-F1
#
_entry.id   AF-A0A7C5DY07-F1
#
_cell.length_a   1.000
_cell.length_b   1.000
_cell.length_c   1.000
_cell.angle_alpha   90.00
_cell.angle_beta   90.00
_cell.angle_gamma   90.00
#
_symmetry.space_group_name_H-M   'P 1'
#
loop_
_entity.id
_entity.type
_entity.pdbx_description
1 polymer ?
#
loop_
_entity_poly.entity_id
_entity_poly.type
_entity_poly.pdbx_seq_one_letter_code
_entity_poly.pdbx_strand_id
1 'polypeptide(L)'
;MLELAIKGSKKYYAWVAFLLVVIGIGFLVYLKQLSFGLGITGLSRDVSWGFYIANFTFLVGVAAGGVMVVLPYYLHDYKAFGRITVLGEFLAIAAVVMCTIFVLVDLGQPMRVFNT
;
A
#
# COMPACT_ATOMS: atom_id res chain seq x y z
N MET A 1 17.71 8.72 -10.62
CA MET A 1 16.45 8.96 -9.87
C MET A 1 16.58 8.55 -8.39
N LEU A 2 16.99 7.32 -8.07
CA LEU A 2 17.20 6.86 -6.68
C LEU A 2 18.24 7.67 -5.88
N GLU A 3 19.30 8.16 -6.51
CA GLU A 3 20.31 9.00 -5.83
C GLU A 3 19.74 10.34 -5.31
N LEU A 4 18.70 10.88 -5.94
CA LEU A 4 18.01 12.09 -5.47
C LEU A 4 17.07 11.80 -4.30
N ALA A 5 16.62 10.55 -4.15
CA ALA A 5 15.83 10.14 -2.98
C ALA A 5 16.68 10.09 -1.70
N ILE A 6 18.00 9.91 -1.82
CA ILE A 6 18.90 9.79 -0.67
C ILE A 6 19.52 11.13 -0.28
N LYS A 7 19.49 12.15 -1.15
CA LYS A 7 19.96 13.52 -0.86
C LYS A 7 18.79 14.43 -0.44
N GLY A 8 18.66 14.71 0.85
CA GLY A 8 17.58 15.55 1.39
C GLY A 8 18.04 16.61 2.41
N SER A 9 17.17 17.58 2.70
CA SER A 9 17.37 18.55 3.77
C SER A 9 17.14 17.93 5.16
N LYS A 10 17.53 18.61 6.25
CA LYS A 10 17.21 18.17 7.62
C LYS A 10 15.70 17.91 7.83
N LYS A 11 14.84 18.70 7.17
CA LYS A 11 13.37 18.51 7.19
C LYS A 11 12.94 17.23 6.47
N TYR A 12 13.58 16.88 5.36
CA TYR A 12 13.31 15.64 4.63
C TYR A 12 13.61 14.42 5.51
N TYR A 13 14.79 14.36 6.13
CA TYR A 13 15.13 13.24 7.01
C TYR A 13 14.25 13.16 8.25
N ALA A 14 13.86 14.31 8.83
CA ALA A 14 12.90 14.33 9.93
C ALA A 14 11.55 13.75 9.53
N TRP A 15 11.07 14.07 8.32
CA TRP A 15 9.82 13.52 7.78
C TRP A 15 9.91 12.02 7.53
N VAL A 16 11.02 11.54 6.93
CA VAL A 16 11.25 10.12 6.70
C VAL A 16 11.32 9.35 8.03
N ALA A 17 12.03 9.89 9.03
CA ALA A 17 12.11 9.27 10.35
C ALA A 17 10.73 9.19 11.02
N PHE A 18 9.92 10.25 10.93
CA PHE A 18 8.56 10.24 11.44
C PHE A 18 7.70 9.15 10.79
N LEU A 19 7.74 9.03 9.46
CA LEU A 19 7.01 7.98 8.74
C LEU A 19 7.47 6.57 9.15
N LEU A 20 8.77 6.36 9.32
CA LEU A 20 9.32 5.08 9.78
C LEU A 20 8.85 4.72 11.20
N VAL A 21 8.75 5.71 12.10
CA VAL A 21 8.19 5.48 13.44
C VAL A 21 6.74 5.04 13.37
N VAL A 22 5.92 5.69 12.53
CA VAL A 22 4.51 5.31 12.33
C VAL A 22 4.39 3.89 11.78
N ILE A 23 5.21 3.52 10.78
CA ILE A 23 5.27 2.16 10.22
C ILE A 23 5.70 1.17 11.31
N GLY A 24 6.70 1.52 12.13
CA GLY A 24 7.17 0.69 13.23
C GLY A 24 6.08 0.41 14.27
N ILE A 25 5.31 1.43 14.66
CA ILE A 25 4.17 1.26 15.56
C ILE A 25 3.13 0.33 14.93
N GLY A 26 2.78 0.53 13.66
CA GLY A 26 1.85 -0.34 12.94
C GLY A 26 2.33 -1.80 12.88
N PHE A 27 3.63 -2.01 12.65
CA PHE A 27 4.24 -3.34 12.63
C PHE A 27 4.17 -4.02 14.01
N LEU A 28 4.43 -3.29 15.10
CA LEU A 28 4.30 -3.84 16.46
C LEU A 28 2.85 -4.26 16.79
N VAL A 29 1.86 -3.46 16.36
CA VAL A 29 0.44 -3.81 16.51
C VAL A 29 0.10 -5.04 15.69
N TYR A 30 0.63 -5.15 14.47
CA TYR A 30 0.46 -6.34 13.62
C TYR A 30 1.06 -7.60 14.24
N LEU A 31 2.24 -7.53 14.87
CA LEU A 31 2.81 -8.67 15.60
C LEU A 31 1.88 -9.13 16.74
N LYS A 32 1.27 -8.19 17.46
CA LYS A 32 0.27 -8.53 18.49
C LYS A 32 -0.99 -9.16 17.88
N GLN A 33 -1.44 -8.67 16.72
CA GLN A 33 -2.56 -9.24 15.98
C GLN A 33 -2.30 -10.69 15.55
N LEU A 34 -1.06 -11.05 15.16
CA LEU A 34 -0.71 -12.43 14.80
C LEU A 34 -0.89 -13.42 15.97
N SER A 35 -0.65 -12.99 17.21
CA SER A 35 -0.82 -13.85 18.39
C SER A 35 -2.23 -13.84 18.96
N PHE A 36 -2.89 -12.67 18.99
CA PHE A 36 -4.24 -12.52 19.56
C PHE A 36 -5.36 -12.87 18.56
N GLY A 37 -5.06 -12.88 17.27
CA GLY A 37 -6.02 -13.08 16.18
C GLY A 37 -6.73 -11.78 15.75
N LEU A 38 -7.57 -11.92 14.72
CA LEU A 38 -8.27 -10.80 14.07
C LEU A 38 -9.27 -10.08 14.99
N GLY A 39 -9.64 -10.66 16.14
CA GLY A 39 -10.54 -10.03 17.11
C GLY A 39 -10.06 -8.67 17.63
N ILE A 40 -8.74 -8.39 17.60
CA ILE A 40 -8.19 -7.08 17.99
C ILE A 40 -8.66 -5.95 17.08
N THR A 41 -9.09 -6.27 15.86
CA THR A 41 -9.58 -5.29 14.87
C THR A 41 -11.05 -4.94 15.04
N GLY A 42 -11.75 -5.57 15.99
CA GLY A 42 -13.17 -5.32 16.24
C GLY A 42 -14.11 -5.97 15.22
N LEU A 43 -13.59 -6.90 14.40
CA LEU A 43 -14.42 -7.72 13.51
C LEU A 43 -15.34 -8.62 14.31
N SER A 44 -16.57 -8.76 13.84
CA SER A 44 -17.58 -9.64 14.41
C SER A 44 -17.92 -10.77 13.44
N ARG A 45 -18.72 -11.75 13.88
CA ARG A 45 -19.16 -12.83 12.99
C ARG A 45 -20.05 -12.31 11.86
N ASP A 46 -20.82 -11.27 12.13
CA ASP A 46 -21.77 -10.69 11.16
C ASP A 46 -21.07 -9.66 10.25
N VAL A 47 -19.96 -9.06 10.72
CA VAL A 47 -19.11 -8.13 9.94
C VAL A 47 -17.68 -8.67 9.95
N SER A 48 -17.43 -9.62 9.05
CA SER A 48 -16.14 -10.28 8.87
C SER A 48 -15.14 -9.44 8.08
N TRP A 49 -15.61 -8.45 7.31
CA TRP A 49 -14.78 -7.52 6.53
C TRP A 49 -14.93 -6.10 7.06
N GLY A 50 -13.81 -5.55 7.52
CA GLY A 50 -13.75 -4.23 8.13
C GLY A 50 -12.69 -3.36 7.49
N PHE A 51 -11.84 -2.76 8.33
CA PHE A 51 -10.87 -1.76 7.90
C PHE A 51 -9.91 -2.23 6.81
N TYR A 52 -9.42 -3.48 6.88
CA TYR A 52 -8.45 -4.00 5.90
C TYR A 52 -9.04 -4.16 4.50
N ILE A 53 -10.18 -4.85 4.36
CA ILE A 53 -10.84 -5.06 3.07
C ILE A 53 -11.42 -3.76 2.48
N ALA A 54 -11.90 -2.85 3.33
CA ALA A 54 -12.33 -1.53 2.88
C ALA A 54 -11.17 -0.74 2.25
N ASN A 55 -9.99 -0.70 2.89
CA ASN A 55 -8.81 -0.02 2.36
C ASN A 55 -8.23 -0.73 1.13
N PHE A 56 -8.23 -2.07 1.12
CA PHE A 56 -7.86 -2.85 -0.05
C PHE A 56 -8.68 -2.42 -1.28
N THR A 57 -10.01 -2.39 -1.16
CA THR A 57 -10.90 -2.06 -2.28
C THR A 57 -10.67 -0.62 -2.76
N PHE A 58 -10.44 0.31 -1.83
CA PHE A 58 -10.09 1.69 -2.16
C PHE A 58 -8.77 1.77 -2.95
N LEU A 59 -7.72 1.11 -2.48
CA LEU A 59 -6.41 1.14 -3.11
C LEU A 59 -6.37 0.42 -4.46
N VAL A 60 -7.19 -0.61 -4.67
CA VAL A 60 -7.40 -1.20 -6.01
C VAL A 60 -7.95 -0.14 -6.97
N GLY A 61 -8.90 0.69 -6.52
CA GLY A 61 -9.40 1.82 -7.30
C GLY A 61 -8.32 2.86 -7.61
N VAL A 62 -7.47 3.19 -6.64
CA VAL A 62 -6.33 4.11 -6.84
C VAL A 62 -5.32 3.54 -7.83
N ALA A 63 -4.99 2.25 -7.74
CA ALA A 63 -4.09 1.58 -8.66
C ALA A 63 -4.63 1.58 -10.10
N ALA A 64 -5.91 1.25 -10.27
CA ALA A 64 -6.58 1.31 -11.58
C ALA A 64 -6.56 2.75 -12.14
N GLY A 65 -6.83 3.75 -11.31
CA GLY A 65 -6.74 5.17 -11.69
C GLY A 65 -5.33 5.57 -12.15
N GLY A 66 -4.29 5.10 -11.45
CA GLY A 66 -2.89 5.32 -11.83
C GLY A 66 -2.56 4.79 -13.23
N VAL A 67 -3.01 3.57 -13.55
CA VAL A 67 -2.81 2.95 -14.88
C VAL A 67 -3.66 3.64 -15.96
N MET A 68 -4.84 4.14 -15.62
CA MET A 68 -5.68 4.90 -16.57
C MET A 68 -5.02 6.19 -17.05
N VAL A 69 -4.26 6.87 -16.20
CA VAL A 69 -3.51 8.08 -16.56
C VAL A 69 -2.32 7.77 -17.49
N VAL A 70 -1.84 6.53 -17.44
CA VAL A 70 -0.68 6.03 -18.19
C VAL A 70 -1.06 5.60 -19.62
N LEU A 71 -2.29 5.16 -19.82
CA LEU A 71 -2.84 4.65 -21.09
C LEU A 71 -2.67 5.59 -22.31
N PRO A 72 -2.97 6.91 -22.24
CA PRO A 72 -2.84 7.81 -23.40
C PRO A 72 -1.41 7.94 -23.92
N TYR A 73 -0.41 7.82 -23.04
CA TYR A 73 0.99 7.87 -23.44
C TYR A 73 1.41 6.61 -24.22
N TYR A 74 0.98 5.42 -23.78
CA TYR A 74 1.34 4.16 -24.43
C TYR A 74 0.53 3.85 -25.70
N LEU A 75 -0.75 4.20 -25.75
CA LEU A 75 -1.62 3.88 -26.89
C LEU A 75 -1.68 4.96 -27.97
N HIS A 76 -1.59 6.23 -27.58
CA HIS A 76 -1.76 7.36 -28.49
C HIS A 76 -0.48 8.21 -28.64
N ASP A 77 0.65 7.75 -28.11
CA ASP A 77 1.97 8.41 -28.20
C ASP A 77 1.96 9.90 -27.79
N TYR A 78 1.04 10.27 -26.90
CA TYR A 78 0.86 11.66 -26.51
C TYR A 78 1.92 12.08 -25.49
N LYS A 79 3.07 12.51 -26.01
CA LYS A 79 4.30 12.84 -25.25
C LYS A 79 4.11 13.87 -24.13
N ALA A 80 3.04 14.67 -24.15
CA ALA A 80 2.73 15.61 -23.07
C ALA A 80 2.42 14.89 -21.74
N PHE A 81 1.95 13.64 -21.77
CA PHE A 81 1.69 12.85 -20.56
C PHE A 81 2.93 12.19 -19.97
N GLY A 82 4.08 12.15 -20.66
CA GLY A 82 5.23 11.33 -20.23
C GLY A 82 5.73 11.59 -18.79
N ARG A 83 5.67 12.85 -18.29
CA ARG A 83 6.01 13.13 -16.87
C ARG A 83 4.95 12.64 -15.89
N ILE A 84 3.68 12.71 -16.27
CA ILE A 84 2.55 12.30 -15.44
C ILE A 84 2.46 10.77 -15.42
N THR A 85 2.78 10.11 -16.53
CA THR A 85 2.88 8.65 -16.67
C THR A 85 3.81 8.05 -15.62
N VAL A 86 5.01 8.60 -15.46
CA VAL A 86 5.99 8.12 -14.47
C VAL A 86 5.42 8.22 -13.04
N LEU A 87 4.76 9.33 -12.69
CA LEU A 87 4.13 9.49 -11.38
C LEU A 87 2.97 8.50 -11.18
N GLY A 88 2.18 8.25 -12.23
CA GLY A 88 1.08 7.29 -12.23
C GLY A 88 1.56 5.85 -12.02
N GLU A 89 2.64 5.46 -12.67
CA GLU A 89 3.25 4.13 -12.51
C GLU A 89 3.79 3.93 -11.09
N PHE A 90 4.54 4.89 -10.54
CA PHE A 90 5.03 4.79 -9.16
C PHE A 90 3.90 4.69 -8.13
N LEU A 91 2.82 5.46 -8.33
CA LEU A 91 1.62 5.39 -7.49
C LEU A 91 0.94 4.03 -7.61
N ALA A 92 0.75 3.52 -8.82
CA ALA A 92 0.09 2.23 -9.05
C ALA A 92 0.86 1.08 -8.39
N ILE A 93 2.19 1.07 -8.53
CA ILE A 93 3.04 0.06 -7.87
C ILE A 93 2.91 0.13 -6.34
N ALA A 94 3.00 1.33 -5.76
CA ALA A 94 2.86 1.50 -4.31
C ALA A 94 1.47 1.06 -3.80
N ALA A 95 0.40 1.39 -4.55
CA ALA A 95 -0.96 1.00 -4.22
C ALA A 95 -1.15 -0.53 -4.27
N VAL A 96 -0.63 -1.19 -5.31
CA VAL A 96 -0.71 -2.66 -5.43
C VAL A 96 0.04 -3.37 -4.30
N VAL A 97 1.24 -2.90 -3.95
CA VAL A 97 1.98 -3.46 -2.80
C VAL A 97 1.16 -3.37 -1.51
N MET A 98 0.53 -2.22 -1.26
CA MET A 98 -0.35 -2.04 -0.09
C MET A 98 -1.59 -2.95 -0.15
N CYS A 99 -2.20 -3.12 -1.33
CA CYS A 99 -3.32 -4.05 -1.52
C CYS A 99 -2.94 -5.47 -1.12
N THR A 100 -1.79 -5.96 -1.59
CA THR A 100 -1.29 -7.30 -1.25
C THR A 100 -1.07 -7.44 0.25
N ILE A 101 -0.48 -6.43 0.91
CA ILE A 101 -0.26 -6.45 2.36
C ILE A 101 -1.60 -6.51 3.11
N PHE A 102 -2.59 -5.69 2.74
CA PHE A 102 -3.88 -5.68 3.42
C PHE A 102 -4.61 -7.01 3.36
N VAL A 103 -4.62 -7.66 2.20
CA VAL A 103 -5.22 -9.00 2.05
C VAL A 103 -4.47 -10.04 2.87
N LEU A 104 -3.14 -10.00 2.89
CA LEU A 104 -2.34 -10.94 3.66
C LEU A 104 -2.56 -10.80 5.18
N VAL A 105 -2.67 -9.56 5.66
CA VAL A 105 -2.91 -9.27 7.08
C VAL A 105 -4.33 -9.69 7.50
N ASP A 106 -5.32 -9.57 6.61
CA ASP A 106 -6.71 -9.94 6.85
C ASP A 106 -6.93 -11.47 6.95
N LEU A 107 -6.03 -12.29 6.40
CA LEU A 107 -6.14 -13.76 6.46
C LEU A 107 -5.99 -14.35 7.88
N GLY A 108 -5.44 -13.59 8.83
CA GLY A 108 -5.23 -14.02 10.23
C GLY A 108 -4.12 -15.07 10.43
N GLN A 109 -3.91 -15.99 9.47
CA GLN A 109 -2.80 -16.95 9.44
C GLN A 109 -2.03 -16.87 8.11
N PRO A 110 -1.27 -15.79 7.87
CA PRO A 110 -0.57 -15.57 6.60
C PRO A 110 0.46 -16.67 6.28
N MET A 111 0.97 -17.39 7.29
CA MET A 111 1.91 -18.51 7.12
C MET A 111 1.32 -19.67 6.30
N ARG A 112 0.00 -19.75 6.15
CA ARG A 112 -0.69 -20.86 5.45
C ARG A 112 -1.04 -20.53 4.00
N VAL A 113 -0.65 -19.35 3.50
CA VAL A 113 -0.96 -18.91 2.12
C VAL A 113 -0.41 -19.87 1.06
N PHE A 114 0.74 -20.49 1.32
CA PHE A 114 1.37 -21.45 0.40
C PHE A 114 1.08 -22.91 0.74
N ASN A 115 0.12 -23.19 1.62
CA ASN A 115 -0.23 -24.55 1.97
C ASN A 115 -1.10 -25.16 0.87
N THR A 116 -0.46 -25.86 -0.06
CA THR A 116 -1.11 -26.71 -1.07
C THR A 116 -1.84 -27.90 -0.43
#